data_AF-A0A917DNM4-F1
#
_entry.id   AF-A0A917DNM4-F1
#
_cell.length_a   1.000
_cell.length_b   1.000
_cell.length_c   1.000
_cell.angle_alpha   90.00
_cell.angle_beta   90.00
_cell.angle_gamma   90.00
#
_symmetry.space_group_name_H-M   'P 1'
#
loop_
_entity.id
_entity.type
_entity.pdbx_description
1 polymer ?
#
loop_
_entity_poly.entity_id
_entity_poly.type
_entity_poly.pdbx_seq_one_letter_code
_entity_poly.pdbx_strand_id
1 'polypeptide(L)'
;MKKTALSIAAFATLAGGFAAPAMAQGAVDPDLRCTAWAMVASAQEQDEGKKNALGFMMAYFAGRYEKSTGGKIETKINPQTLQSLLGDVDEANKLCGPQANSFGQRVETTLSGMRAQAAPGTEASR
;
A
#
# COMPACT_ATOMS: atom_id res chain seq x y z
N MET A 1 -11.70 72.05 -22.60
CA MET A 1 -12.03 70.62 -22.78
C MET A 1 -11.09 69.79 -21.92
N LYS A 2 -11.64 68.88 -21.09
CA LYS A 2 -11.08 67.56 -20.68
C LYS A 2 -9.66 67.55 -20.07
N LYS A 3 -9.36 67.11 -18.83
CA LYS A 3 -10.06 66.25 -17.85
C LYS A 3 -9.42 66.48 -16.46
N THR A 4 -10.28 66.67 -15.47
CA THR A 4 -10.21 66.24 -14.05
C THR A 4 -9.62 64.83 -13.89
N ALA A 5 -9.05 64.35 -12.78
CA ALA A 5 -9.07 64.75 -11.37
C ALA A 5 -8.17 63.80 -10.54
N LEU A 6 -7.81 64.29 -9.34
CA LEU A 6 -7.77 63.66 -8.02
C LEU A 6 -7.11 62.27 -7.80
N SER A 7 -6.10 62.30 -6.94
CA SER A 7 -6.02 61.70 -5.59
C SER A 7 -6.94 60.51 -5.24
N ILE A 8 -6.40 59.53 -4.52
CA ILE A 8 -6.73 59.21 -3.10
C ILE A 8 -5.99 57.92 -2.69
N ALA A 9 -5.29 58.00 -1.56
CA ALA A 9 -4.72 56.86 -0.85
C ALA A 9 -5.83 55.97 -0.27
N ALA A 10 -5.64 54.64 -0.31
CA ALA A 10 -6.49 53.71 0.43
C ALA A 10 -5.68 52.54 1.00
N PHE A 11 -5.56 52.55 2.33
CA PHE A 11 -5.65 51.42 3.26
C PHE A 11 -5.45 50.00 2.69
N ALA A 12 -4.35 49.35 3.08
CA ALA A 12 -4.23 47.88 3.02
C ALA A 12 -4.20 47.33 4.45
N THR A 13 -5.35 46.80 4.85
CA THR A 13 -5.64 46.11 6.10
C THR A 13 -4.75 44.89 6.32
N LEU A 14 -4.12 44.82 7.49
CA LEU A 14 -3.55 43.62 8.10
C LEU A 14 -4.68 42.63 8.40
N ALA A 15 -5.00 41.76 7.45
CA ALA A 15 -5.86 40.60 7.67
C ALA A 15 -4.97 39.39 8.00
N GLY A 16 -4.91 39.05 9.29
CA GLY A 16 -4.35 37.78 9.77
C GLY A 16 -5.14 36.62 9.19
N GLY A 17 -4.59 35.99 8.15
CA GLY A 17 -5.08 34.72 7.64
C GLY A 17 -4.68 33.60 8.59
N PHE A 18 -5.61 33.11 9.38
CA PHE A 18 -5.49 31.78 9.97
C PHE A 18 -5.46 30.77 8.82
N ALA A 19 -4.29 30.18 8.54
CA ALA A 19 -4.21 29.02 7.67
C ALA A 19 -4.99 27.89 8.36
N ALA A 20 -6.20 27.63 7.89
CA ALA A 20 -6.92 26.43 8.27
C ALA A 20 -6.06 25.22 7.88
N PRO A 21 -5.83 24.24 8.77
CA PRO A 21 -5.15 23.03 8.37
C PRO A 21 -6.01 22.38 7.28
N ALA A 22 -5.46 22.28 6.08
CA ALA A 22 -6.02 21.42 5.05
C ALA A 22 -6.08 20.03 5.68
N MET A 23 -7.30 19.57 6.01
CA MET A 23 -7.49 18.22 6.49
C MET A 23 -7.00 17.30 5.37
N ALA A 24 -5.84 16.69 5.59
CA ALA A 24 -5.33 15.62 4.75
C ALA A 24 -6.45 14.58 4.66
N GLN A 25 -7.12 14.51 3.52
CA GLN A 25 -8.08 13.48 3.21
C GLN A 25 -7.33 12.17 3.39
N GLY A 26 -7.66 11.42 4.44
CA GLY A 26 -6.84 10.35 4.97
C GLY A 26 -6.42 9.39 3.87
N ALA A 27 -5.13 9.36 3.57
CA ALA A 27 -4.59 8.41 2.61
C ALA A 27 -4.94 7.00 3.07
N VAL A 28 -5.42 6.17 2.15
CA VAL A 28 -5.64 4.74 2.43
C VAL A 28 -4.32 4.14 2.89
N ASP A 29 -4.37 3.37 3.98
CA ASP A 29 -3.20 2.67 4.47
C ASP A 29 -2.61 1.76 3.35
N PRO A 30 -1.31 1.86 3.06
CA PRO A 30 -0.72 1.14 1.94
C PRO A 30 -0.78 -0.37 2.12
N ASP A 31 -0.70 -0.88 3.35
CA ASP A 31 -0.80 -2.31 3.63
C ASP A 31 -2.26 -2.79 3.46
N LEU A 32 -3.27 -1.98 3.83
CA LEU A 32 -4.68 -2.29 3.50
C LEU A 32 -4.92 -2.31 1.98
N ARG A 33 -4.39 -1.33 1.24
CA ARG A 33 -4.50 -1.31 -0.23
C ARG A 33 -3.85 -2.55 -0.84
N CYS A 34 -2.66 -2.92 -0.39
CA CYS A 34 -1.97 -4.10 -0.91
C CYS A 34 -2.61 -5.42 -0.49
N THR A 35 -3.29 -5.46 0.65
CA THR A 35 -4.12 -6.60 1.04
C THR A 35 -5.33 -6.72 0.09
N ALA A 36 -6.05 -5.62 -0.16
CA ALA A 36 -7.18 -5.59 -1.10
C ALA A 36 -6.75 -5.97 -2.54
N TRP A 37 -5.61 -5.46 -2.99
CA TRP A 37 -4.99 -5.82 -4.27
C TRP A 37 -4.73 -7.31 -4.37
N ALA A 38 -4.10 -7.92 -3.36
CA ALA A 38 -3.81 -9.35 -3.37
C ALA A 38 -5.09 -10.21 -3.38
N MET A 39 -6.14 -9.80 -2.66
CA MET A 39 -7.44 -10.48 -2.69
C MET A 39 -8.07 -10.45 -4.09
N VAL A 40 -8.12 -9.28 -4.71
CA VAL A 40 -8.73 -9.09 -6.04
C VAL A 40 -7.90 -9.76 -7.13
N ALA A 41 -6.57 -9.73 -7.03
CA ALA A 41 -5.70 -10.47 -7.93
C ALA A 41 -5.90 -11.98 -7.80
N SER A 42 -5.98 -12.49 -6.56
CA SER A 42 -6.17 -13.93 -6.31
C SER A 42 -7.52 -14.44 -6.84
N ALA A 43 -8.57 -13.64 -6.70
CA ALA A 43 -9.90 -13.97 -7.22
C ALA A 43 -9.97 -14.06 -8.76
N GLN A 44 -9.08 -13.36 -9.47
CA GLN A 44 -9.04 -13.32 -10.93
C GLN A 44 -8.02 -14.28 -11.55
N GLU A 45 -7.05 -14.73 -10.76
CA GLU A 45 -6.05 -15.70 -11.19
C GLU A 45 -6.70 -17.07 -11.40
N GLN A 46 -6.19 -17.86 -12.35
CA GLN A 46 -6.66 -19.23 -12.60
C GLN A 46 -5.61 -20.26 -12.23
N ASP A 47 -4.33 -19.90 -12.26
CA ASP A 47 -3.25 -20.77 -11.82
C ASP A 47 -3.23 -20.89 -10.29
N GLU A 48 -3.45 -22.11 -9.79
CA GLU A 48 -3.52 -22.39 -8.35
C GLU A 48 -2.21 -22.06 -7.62
N GLY A 49 -1.06 -22.20 -8.28
CA GLY A 49 0.24 -21.83 -7.72
C GLY A 49 0.33 -20.32 -7.45
N LYS A 50 -0.08 -19.51 -8.44
CA LYS A 50 -0.14 -18.05 -8.32
C LYS A 50 -1.22 -17.58 -7.34
N LYS A 51 -2.39 -18.22 -7.31
CA LYS A 51 -3.41 -17.95 -6.28
C LYS A 51 -2.86 -18.14 -4.88
N ASN A 52 -2.18 -19.25 -4.63
CA ASN A 52 -1.55 -19.52 -3.34
C ASN A 52 -0.49 -18.46 -3.00
N ALA A 53 0.35 -18.09 -3.98
CA ALA A 53 1.33 -17.02 -3.80
C ALA A 53 0.65 -15.69 -3.42
N LEU A 54 -0.45 -15.32 -4.08
CA LEU A 54 -1.24 -14.13 -3.76
C LEU A 54 -1.91 -14.24 -2.38
N GLY A 55 -2.35 -15.43 -1.96
CA GLY A 55 -2.82 -15.70 -0.60
C GLY A 55 -1.75 -15.43 0.46
N PHE A 56 -0.50 -15.83 0.21
CA PHE A 56 0.63 -15.48 1.09
C PHE A 56 0.88 -13.97 1.11
N MET A 57 0.77 -13.28 -0.03
CA MET A 57 0.93 -11.82 -0.08
C MET A 57 -0.19 -11.10 0.69
N MET A 58 -1.43 -11.56 0.56
CA MET A 58 -2.56 -11.07 1.36
C MET A 58 -2.25 -11.18 2.85
N ALA A 59 -1.84 -12.37 3.33
CA ALA A 59 -1.50 -12.57 4.74
C ALA A 59 -0.31 -11.70 5.19
N TYR A 60 0.69 -11.51 4.32
CA TYR A 60 1.85 -10.67 4.60
C TYR A 60 1.48 -9.20 4.82
N PHE A 61 0.72 -8.60 3.91
CA PHE A 61 0.30 -7.20 4.05
C PHE A 61 -0.70 -7.01 5.19
N ALA A 62 -1.64 -7.94 5.35
CA ALA A 62 -2.55 -7.97 6.49
C ALA A 62 -1.79 -7.95 7.83
N GLY A 63 -0.84 -8.86 8.01
CA GLY A 63 -0.07 -8.96 9.24
C GLY A 63 0.76 -7.69 9.52
N ARG A 64 1.28 -7.03 8.48
CA ARG A 64 1.99 -5.75 8.63
C ARG A 64 1.07 -4.62 9.06
N TYR A 65 -0.12 -4.53 8.49
CA TYR A 65 -1.14 -3.57 8.91
C TYR A 65 -1.51 -3.78 10.38
N GLU A 66 -1.85 -5.01 10.77
CA GLU A 66 -2.26 -5.30 12.15
C GLU A 66 -1.12 -5.01 13.14
N LYS A 67 0.12 -5.34 12.77
CA LYS A 67 1.30 -5.04 13.60
C LYS A 67 1.54 -3.54 13.76
N SER A 68 1.43 -2.76 12.68
CA SER A 68 1.76 -1.33 12.69
C SER A 68 0.68 -0.47 13.33
N THR A 69 -0.58 -0.88 13.23
CA THR A 69 -1.72 -0.09 13.70
C THR A 69 -2.38 -0.64 14.97
N GLY A 70 -2.15 -1.91 15.31
CA GLY A 70 -2.94 -2.64 16.31
C GLY A 70 -4.38 -2.94 15.85
N GLY A 71 -4.73 -2.57 14.62
CA GLY A 71 -6.03 -2.82 14.03
C GLY A 71 -6.22 -4.26 13.54
N LYS A 72 -7.42 -4.53 13.02
CA LYS A 72 -7.82 -5.84 12.50
C LYS A 72 -8.33 -5.74 11.08
N ILE A 73 -7.86 -6.62 10.19
CA ILE A 73 -8.19 -6.50 8.76
C ILE A 73 -9.68 -6.66 8.49
N GLU A 74 -10.37 -7.53 9.22
CA GLU A 74 -11.79 -7.82 9.06
C GLU A 74 -12.68 -6.62 9.42
N THR A 75 -12.15 -5.68 10.21
CA THR A 75 -12.85 -4.42 10.55
C THR A 75 -12.74 -3.37 9.45
N LYS A 76 -11.80 -3.56 8.50
CA LYS A 76 -11.49 -2.60 7.44
C LYS A 76 -11.90 -3.13 6.07
N ILE A 77 -11.65 -4.40 5.79
CA ILE A 77 -11.88 -5.04 4.49
C ILE A 77 -13.16 -5.87 4.57
N ASN A 78 -14.16 -5.47 3.78
CA ASN A 78 -15.40 -6.19 3.54
C ASN A 78 -15.84 -5.92 2.09
N PRO A 79 -16.88 -6.60 1.58
CA PRO A 79 -17.33 -6.40 0.19
C PRO A 79 -17.63 -4.95 -0.18
N GLN A 80 -18.08 -4.12 0.78
CA GLN A 80 -18.42 -2.72 0.56
C GLN A 80 -17.19 -1.79 0.53
N THR A 81 -16.11 -2.16 1.21
CA THR A 81 -14.89 -1.34 1.31
C THR A 81 -13.76 -1.82 0.40
N LEU A 82 -13.82 -3.04 -0.13
CA LEU A 82 -12.74 -3.64 -0.92
C LEU A 82 -12.34 -2.76 -2.11
N GLN A 83 -13.33 -2.29 -2.88
CA GLN A 83 -13.08 -1.46 -4.06
C GLN A 83 -12.47 -0.10 -3.68
N SER A 84 -12.93 0.52 -2.59
CA SER A 84 -12.42 1.83 -2.16
C SER A 84 -11.01 1.74 -1.57
N LEU A 85 -10.70 0.64 -0.88
CA LEU A 85 -9.35 0.35 -0.37
C LEU A 85 -8.36 0.05 -1.49
N LEU A 86 -8.79 -0.72 -2.50
CA LEU A 86 -8.00 -0.96 -3.69
C LEU A 86 -7.70 0.35 -4.44
N GLY A 87 -8.73 1.17 -4.64
CA GLY A 87 -8.62 2.38 -5.45
C GLY A 87 -8.38 2.05 -6.93
N ASP A 88 -7.51 2.84 -7.56
CA ASP A 88 -7.07 2.58 -8.93
C ASP A 88 -6.16 1.35 -9.00
N VAL A 89 -6.47 0.43 -9.92
CA VAL A 89 -5.77 -0.86 -10.04
C VAL A 89 -4.33 -0.67 -10.52
N ASP A 90 -4.07 0.28 -11.41
CA ASP A 90 -2.72 0.52 -11.93
C ASP A 90 -1.82 1.17 -10.86
N GLU A 91 -2.37 2.07 -10.06
CA GLU A 91 -1.70 2.62 -8.89
C GLU A 91 -1.40 1.54 -7.84
N ALA A 92 -2.37 0.67 -7.55
CA ALA A 92 -2.18 -0.47 -6.66
C ALA A 92 -1.11 -1.43 -7.18
N ASN A 93 -1.08 -1.73 -8.48
CA ASN A 93 -0.04 -2.55 -9.10
C ASN A 93 1.36 -1.93 -8.92
N LYS A 94 1.49 -0.61 -9.17
CA LYS A 94 2.76 0.12 -9.01
C LYS A 94 3.25 0.14 -7.57
N LEU A 95 2.34 0.21 -6.59
CA LEU A 95 2.68 0.24 -5.17
C LEU A 95 2.98 -1.15 -4.60
N CYS A 96 2.12 -2.12 -4.90
CA CYS A 96 2.09 -3.42 -4.23
C CYS A 96 2.95 -4.46 -4.93
N GLY A 97 3.03 -4.42 -6.27
CA GLY A 97 3.84 -5.33 -7.07
C GLY A 97 5.32 -5.36 -6.65
N PRO A 98 6.01 -4.20 -6.55
CA PRO A 98 7.40 -4.16 -6.11
C PRO A 98 7.62 -4.71 -4.69
N GLN A 99 6.68 -4.44 -3.77
CA GLN A 99 6.76 -4.94 -2.39
C GLN A 99 6.57 -6.46 -2.34
N ALA A 100 5.59 -6.99 -3.08
CA ALA A 100 5.36 -8.42 -3.20
C ALA A 100 6.58 -9.14 -3.80
N ASN A 101 7.16 -8.59 -4.88
CA ASN A 101 8.37 -9.13 -5.51
C ASN A 101 9.55 -9.12 -4.54
N SER A 102 9.80 -8.00 -3.86
CA SER A 102 10.87 -7.89 -2.86
C SER A 102 10.70 -8.90 -1.72
N PHE A 103 9.48 -9.10 -1.23
CA PHE A 103 9.21 -10.12 -0.21
C PHE A 103 9.43 -11.53 -0.75
N GLY A 104 8.91 -11.84 -1.95
CA GLY A 104 9.13 -13.13 -2.62
C GLY A 104 10.61 -13.49 -2.76
N GLN A 105 11.44 -12.55 -3.20
CA GLN A 105 12.89 -12.74 -3.30
C GLN A 105 13.55 -13.06 -1.96
N ARG A 106 13.13 -12.42 -0.86
CA ARG A 106 13.64 -12.74 0.49
C ARG A 106 13.22 -14.14 0.93
N VAL A 107 11.98 -14.53 0.66
CA VAL A 107 11.47 -15.88 0.97
C VAL A 107 12.27 -16.92 0.19
N GLU A 108 12.44 -16.72 -1.12
CA GLU A 108 13.21 -17.62 -1.97
C GLU A 108 14.67 -17.76 -1.51
N THR A 109 15.34 -16.63 -1.23
CA THR A 109 16.71 -16.62 -0.70
C THR A 109 16.81 -17.42 0.60
N THR A 110 15.85 -17.23 1.51
CA THR A 110 15.79 -17.95 2.79
C THR A 110 15.62 -19.45 2.57
N LEU A 111 14.67 -19.84 1.73
CA LEU A 111 14.40 -21.25 1.43
C LEU A 111 15.59 -21.94 0.76
N SER A 112 16.25 -21.26 -0.19
CA SER A 112 17.45 -21.77 -0.85
C SER A 112 18.58 -22.02 0.16
N GLY A 113 18.78 -21.11 1.12
CA GLY A 113 19.74 -21.30 2.21
C GLY A 113 19.40 -22.49 3.13
N MET A 114 18.11 -22.73 3.41
CA MET A 114 17.68 -23.89 4.19
C MET A 114 17.88 -25.21 3.44
N ARG A 115 17.58 -25.26 2.13
CA ARG A 115 17.77 -26.45 1.30
C ARG A 115 19.24 -26.87 1.21
N ALA A 116 20.15 -25.89 1.07
CA ALA A 116 21.59 -26.16 1.06
C ALA A 116 22.07 -26.80 2.38
N GLN A 117 21.49 -26.41 3.51
CA GLN A 117 21.81 -26.97 4.83
C GLN A 117 21.16 -28.32 5.13
N ALA A 118 20.09 -28.69 4.43
CA ALA A 118 19.47 -30.01 4.53
C ALA A 118 20.19 -31.08 3.69
N ALA A 119 21.15 -30.68 2.84
CA ALA A 119 21.94 -31.56 1.98
C ALA A 119 23.27 -32.13 2.53
N PRO A 120 23.63 -32.13 3.83
CA PRO A 120 24.81 -32.85 4.30
C PRO A 120 24.42 -34.28 4.71
N GLY A 121 24.70 -35.29 3.88
CA GLY A 121 24.55 -36.68 4.32
C GLY A 121 24.52 -37.83 3.31
N THR A 122 24.89 -37.65 2.03
CA THR A 122 24.98 -38.79 1.07
C THR A 122 26.39 -39.19 0.64
N GLU A 123 27.44 -38.68 1.30
CA GLU A 123 28.84 -39.06 1.00
C GLU A 123 29.71 -39.11 2.26
N ALA A 124 29.47 -40.08 3.15
CA ALA A 124 30.44 -40.49 4.17
C ALA A 124 30.14 -41.91 4.69
N SER A 125 30.02 -42.88 3.78
CA SER A 125 30.14 -44.32 4.08
C SER A 125 30.40 -45.07 2.77
N ARG A 126 31.66 -45.02 2.33
CA ARG A 126 32.28 -46.08 1.53
C ARG A 126 33.44 -46.63 2.34
#